data_AF-A0A6J1WP87-F1
#
_entry.id   AF-A0A6J1WP87-F1
#
_cell.length_a   1.000
_cell.length_b   1.000
_cell.length_c   1.000
_cell.angle_alpha   90.00
_cell.angle_beta   90.00
_cell.angle_gamma   90.00
#
_symmetry.space_group_name_H-M   'P 1'
#
loop_
_entity.id
_entity.type
_entity.pdbx_description
1 polymer ?
#
loop_
_entity_poly.entity_id
_entity_poly.type
_entity_poly.pdbx_seq_one_letter_code
_entity_poly.pdbx_strand_id
1 'polypeptide(L)' 'MLGRLGRKHVEIAASFASTAVGFGGAAFVTLLYFTDWKVFVANIPFYRGKFKEVEEK' A
#
# COMPACT_ATOMS: atom_id res chain seq x y z
N MET A 1 -27.69 -4.49 3.20
CA MET A 1 -27.49 -3.63 4.40
C MET A 1 -26.51 -2.45 4.16
N LEU A 2 -26.23 -2.04 2.92
CA LEU A 2 -25.36 -0.87 2.63
C LEU A 2 -26.13 0.46 2.54
N GLY A 3 -27.46 0.43 2.38
CA GLY A 3 -28.30 1.62 2.21
C GLY A 3 -28.48 2.51 3.46
N ARG A 4 -27.85 2.17 4.59
CA ARG A 4 -27.88 2.98 5.83
C ARG A 4 -26.67 3.92 6.00
N LEU A 5 -25.74 3.92 5.05
CA LEU A 5 -24.60 4.85 5.04
C LEU A 5 -25.05 6.25 4.63
N GLY A 6 -25.44 7.04 5.63
CA GLY A 6 -25.78 8.45 5.46
C GLY A 6 -24.57 9.38 5.52
N ARG A 7 -24.79 10.68 5.22
CA ARG A 7 -23.76 11.74 5.17
C ARG A 7 -22.84 11.76 6.40
N LYS A 8 -23.37 11.57 7.60
CA LYS A 8 -22.60 11.52 8.85
C LYS A 8 -21.54 10.41 8.88
N HIS A 9 -21.80 9.25 8.28
CA HIS A 9 -20.83 8.15 8.25
C HIS A 9 -19.67 8.47 7.31
N VAL A 10 -19.95 9.18 6.21
CA VAL A 10 -18.92 9.67 5.28
C VAL A 10 -18.06 10.74 5.95
N GLU A 11 -18.64 11.67 6.70
CA GLU A 11 -17.90 12.69 7.45
C GLU A 11 -16.98 12.06 8.50
N ILE A 12 -17.47 11.05 9.23
CA ILE A 12 -16.65 10.30 10.19
C ILE A 12 -15.51 9.57 9.46
N ALA A 13 -15.80 8.84 8.38
CA ALA A 13 -14.75 8.15 7.61
C ALA A 13 -13.71 9.14 7.08
N ALA A 14 -14.13 10.30 6.59
CA ALA A 14 -13.24 11.36 6.12
C ALA A 14 -12.34 11.89 7.23
N SER A 15 -12.84 12.01 8.48
CA SER A 15 -12.02 12.45 9.62
C SER A 15 -10.87 11.49 9.95
N PHE A 16 -10.98 10.20 9.61
CA PHE A 16 -9.92 9.22 9.81
C PHE A 16 -8.99 9.04 8.60
N ALA A 17 -9.25 9.72 7.48
CA ALA A 17 -8.52 9.50 6.23
C ALA A 17 -7.00 9.66 6.38
N SER A 18 -6.55 10.70 7.11
CA SER A 18 -5.11 10.93 7.35
C SER A 18 -4.46 9.77 8.12
N THR A 19 -5.13 9.28 9.17
CA THR A 19 -4.63 8.15 9.97
C THR A 19 -4.62 6.85 9.17
N ALA A 20 -5.67 6.60 8.37
CA ALA A 20 -5.75 5.43 7.51
C ALA A 20 -4.64 5.43 6.45
N VAL A 21 -4.33 6.58 5.86
CA VAL A 21 -3.20 6.72 4.93
C VAL A 21 -1.87 6.47 5.65
N GLY A 22 -1.68 7.02 6.85
CA GLY A 22 -0.45 6.80 7.63
C GLY A 22 -0.22 5.33 7.98
N PHE A 23 -1.17 4.70 8.66
CA PHE A 23 -1.05 3.29 9.07
C PHE A 23 -1.10 2.34 7.88
N GLY A 24 -1.95 2.61 6.89
CA GLY A 24 -2.03 1.83 5.66
C GLY A 24 -0.73 1.88 4.86
N GLY A 25 -0.12 3.07 4.75
CA GLY A 25 1.18 3.24 4.11
C GLY A 25 2.29 2.49 4.84
N ALA A 26 2.34 2.58 6.17
CA ALA A 26 3.31 1.84 6.97
C ALA A 26 3.16 0.32 6.79
N ALA A 27 1.94 -0.21 6.93
CA ALA A 27 1.66 -1.63 6.73
C ALA A 27 2.00 -2.09 5.30
N PHE A 28 1.70 -1.25 4.29
CA PHE A 28 2.03 -1.55 2.91
C PHE A 28 3.53 -1.63 2.67
N VAL A 29 4.31 -0.67 3.19
CA VAL A 29 5.78 -0.71 3.09
C VAL A 29 6.35 -1.95 3.81
N THR A 30 5.82 -2.30 4.98
CA THR A 30 6.20 -3.53 5.69
C THR A 30 5.92 -4.78 4.86
N LEU A 31 4.76 -4.86 4.20
CA LEU A 31 4.43 -5.96 3.29
C LEU A 31 5.42 -6.03 2.12
N LEU A 32 5.75 -4.89 1.50
CA LEU A 32 6.74 -4.85 0.41
C LEU A 32 8.11 -5.34 0.87
N TYR A 33 8.52 -4.97 2.08
CA TYR A 33 9.79 -5.42 2.66
C TYR A 33 9.86 -6.93 2.83
N PHE A 34 8.80 -7.57 3.33
CA PHE A 34 8.81 -9.01 3.59
C PHE A 34 8.58 -9.86 2.34
N THR A 35 7.82 -9.37 1.37
CA THR A 35 7.42 -10.15 0.19
C THR A 35 8.25 -9.87 -1.05
N ASP A 36 9.08 -8.82 -1.01
CA ASP A 36 9.81 -8.33 -2.18
C ASP A 36 8.94 -8.19 -3.42
N TRP A 37 7.73 -7.63 -3.23
CA TRP A 37 6.74 -7.56 -4.29
C TRP A 37 7.25 -6.73 -5.47
N LYS A 38 7.72 -7.44 -6.50
CA LYS A 38 8.46 -6.91 -7.64
C LYS A 38 7.77 -5.74 -8.33
N VAL A 39 6.44 -5.77 -8.46
CA VAL A 39 5.63 -4.70 -9.08
C VAL A 39 5.94 -3.33 -8.49
N PHE A 40 6.14 -3.25 -7.17
CA PHE A 40 6.45 -1.99 -6.50
C PHE A 40 7.96 -1.83 -6.31
N VAL A 41 8.63 -2.86 -5.78
CA VAL A 41 10.03 -2.76 -5.33
C VAL A 41 11.01 -2.56 -6.50
N ALA A 42 10.74 -3.12 -7.68
CA ALA A 42 11.61 -2.97 -8.84
C ALA A 42 11.68 -1.52 -9.38
N ASN A 43 10.72 -0.66 -9.02
CA ASN A 43 10.74 0.75 -9.41
C ASN A 43 11.64 1.61 -8.51
N ILE A 44 12.08 1.08 -7.36
CA ILE A 44 12.99 1.78 -6.46
C ILE A 44 14.40 1.73 -7.05
N PRO A 45 15.07 2.86 -7.35
CA PRO A 45 16.34 2.89 -8.07
C PRO A 45 17.41 1.96 -7.50
N PHE A 46 17.50 1.88 -6.17
CA PHE A 46 18.46 1.03 -5.46
C PHE A 46 18.19 -0.48 -5.62
N TYR A 47 16.93 -0.90 -5.77
CA TYR A 47 16.55 -2.32 -5.83
C TYR A 47 16.44 -2.89 -7.26
N ARG A 48 16.66 -2.08 -8.31
CA ARG A 48 16.57 -2.53 -9.71
C ARG A 48 17.49 -3.70 -10.05
N GLY A 49 18.64 -3.80 -9.38
CA GLY A 49 19.58 -4.91 -9.57
C GLY A 49 19.09 -6.24 -9.01
N LYS A 50 18.24 -6.23 -7.96
CA LYS A 50 17.82 -7.43 -7.22
C LYS A 50 17.07 -8.45 -8.07
N PHE A 51 16.35 -7.99 -9.10
CA PHE A 51 15.46 -8.84 -9.89
C PHE A 51 16.00 -9.22 -11.28
N LYS A 52 17.20 -8.75 -11.66
CA LYS A 52 17.78 -9.00 -12.99
C LYS A 52 18.04 -10.50 -13.23
N GLU A 53 18.60 -11.18 -12.23
CA GLU A 53 18.92 -12.61 -12.32
C GLU A 53 17.69 -13.53 -12.38
N VAL A 54 16.53 -13.01 -11.96
CA VAL A 54 15.25 -13.72 -12.02
C VAL A 54 14.60 -13.57 -13.40
N GLU A 55 14.94 -12.53 -14.15
CA GLU A 55 14.44 -12.29 -15.51
C GLU A 55 15.31 -12.93 -16.60
N GLU A 56 16.59 -13.14 -16.32
CA GLU A 56 17.53 -13.80 -17.24
C GLU A 56 17.41 -15.34 -17.24
N LYS A 57 16.59 -15.92 -16.36
CA LYS A 57 16.25 -17.35 -16.32
C LYS A 57 14.87 -17.61 -16.89
#